data_AF-A0A2G8KNA9-F1
#
_entry.id   AF-A0A2G8KNA9-F1
#
_cell.length_a   1.000
_cell.length_b   1.000
_cell.length_c   1.000
_cell.angle_alpha   90.00
_cell.angle_beta   90.00
_cell.angle_gamma   90.00
#
_symmetry.space_group_name_H-M   'P 1'
#
loop_
_entity.id
_entity.type
_entity.pdbx_description
1 polymer ?
#
loop_
_entity_poly.entity_id
_entity_poly.type
_entity_poly.pdbx_seq_one_letter_code
_entity_poly.pdbx_strand_id
1 'polypeptide(L)'
;FDSVWVSTDHDEIARISQEWGAQVFRRSAQTAADKSPSIDAVKEFATHHPEVDYIAQVQCTSPCLHPFHVAGPCRMMREEGFDSVFAVTRRHGFRWQEVHGGGKTAPLNLDPKNRPRRQDWDGELIENGSFYFATRELILDGLFQGGKIGYFEMQAEYSVDIDTDIDWPIAEQRVLKFGYFGKTRPQGEEFRSFNYSDTIGIKQLQARGVEVKVIAGNDLPDMGCIKLAGIGAAPGDAHHDIRTIANFVCRQPGGRGAVREFCDHVLLVMEKANLPSNRQKKQPANREVKKTSQFAPKCI
;
A
#
# COMPACT_ATOMS: atom_id res chain seq x y z
N PHE A 1 -9.35 -13.54 -7.04
CA PHE A 1 -10.31 -13.33 -8.13
C PHE A 1 -10.25 -14.52 -9.05
N ASP A 2 -11.39 -14.96 -9.54
CA ASP A 2 -11.48 -16.03 -10.55
C ASP A 2 -11.04 -15.52 -11.94
N SER A 3 -11.18 -14.21 -12.17
CA SER A 3 -10.71 -13.53 -13.39
C SER A 3 -10.26 -12.10 -13.10
N VAL A 4 -9.32 -11.58 -13.89
CA VAL A 4 -8.86 -10.18 -13.86
C VAL A 4 -9.04 -9.60 -15.25
N TRP A 5 -9.69 -8.44 -15.33
CA TRP A 5 -10.08 -7.80 -16.58
C TRP A 5 -9.61 -6.35 -16.65
N VAL A 6 -9.31 -5.89 -17.86
CA VAL A 6 -9.15 -4.47 -18.19
C VAL A 6 -10.20 -4.09 -19.23
N SER A 7 -11.04 -3.12 -18.87
CA SER A 7 -12.04 -2.52 -19.75
C SER A 7 -11.42 -1.33 -20.47
N THR A 8 -11.29 -1.40 -21.79
CA THR A 8 -10.65 -0.34 -22.58
C THR A 8 -11.17 -0.28 -24.01
N ASP A 9 -11.13 0.92 -24.59
CA ASP A 9 -11.42 1.24 -25.97
C ASP A 9 -10.14 1.48 -26.80
N HIS A 10 -8.96 1.36 -26.18
CA HIS A 10 -7.67 1.65 -26.82
C HIS A 10 -6.83 0.37 -27.04
N ASP A 11 -6.30 0.21 -28.26
CA ASP A 11 -5.59 -1.01 -28.68
C ASP A 11 -4.27 -1.21 -27.93
N GLU A 12 -3.55 -0.13 -27.65
CA GLU A 12 -2.30 -0.21 -26.89
C GLU A 12 -2.53 -0.62 -25.44
N ILE A 13 -3.60 -0.11 -24.80
CA ILE A 13 -3.96 -0.49 -23.43
C ILE A 13 -4.36 -1.97 -23.40
N ALA A 14 -5.12 -2.43 -24.40
CA ALA A 14 -5.50 -3.83 -24.54
C ALA A 14 -4.26 -4.73 -24.67
N ARG A 15 -3.32 -4.39 -25.55
CA ARG A 15 -2.07 -5.14 -25.75
C ARG A 15 -1.26 -5.25 -24.45
N ILE A 16 -1.01 -4.12 -23.78
CA ILE A 16 -0.25 -4.09 -22.51
C ILE A 16 -0.96 -4.93 -21.45
N SER A 17 -2.29 -4.83 -21.35
CA SER A 17 -3.06 -5.59 -20.36
C SER A 17 -2.92 -7.11 -20.56
N GLN A 18 -2.94 -7.56 -21.82
CA GLN A 18 -2.74 -8.97 -22.18
C GLN A 18 -1.32 -9.44 -21.85
N GLU A 19 -0.29 -8.61 -22.07
CA GLU A 19 1.10 -8.93 -21.71
C GLU A 19 1.28 -9.17 -20.20
N TRP A 20 0.48 -8.48 -19.37
CA TRP A 20 0.44 -8.68 -17.93
C TRP A 20 -0.53 -9.78 -17.47
N GLY A 21 -1.15 -10.50 -18.41
CA GLY A 21 -2.02 -11.65 -18.15
C GLY A 21 -3.45 -11.29 -17.75
N ALA A 22 -3.87 -10.03 -17.92
CA ALA A 22 -5.27 -9.64 -17.75
C ALA A 22 -6.08 -9.95 -19.01
N GLN A 23 -7.35 -10.32 -18.83
CA GLN A 23 -8.31 -10.41 -19.91
C GLN A 23 -8.74 -8.99 -20.34
N VAL A 24 -9.17 -8.83 -21.59
CA VAL A 24 -9.57 -7.52 -22.12
C VAL A 24 -11.04 -7.52 -22.48
N PHE A 25 -11.77 -6.54 -21.96
CA PHE A 25 -13.11 -6.21 -22.39
C PHE A 25 -13.07 -4.93 -23.23
N ARG A 26 -13.54 -5.02 -24.49
CA ARG A 26 -13.62 -3.87 -25.39
C ARG A 26 -14.91 -3.10 -25.11
N ARG A 27 -14.79 -2.03 -24.31
CA ARG A 27 -15.93 -1.17 -23.99
C ARG A 27 -16.32 -0.26 -25.15
N SER A 28 -17.55 0.20 -25.13
CA SER A 28 -18.07 1.18 -26.07
C SER A 28 -17.38 2.55 -25.96
N ALA A 29 -17.35 3.30 -27.06
CA ALA A 29 -16.88 4.68 -27.04
C ALA A 29 -17.74 5.58 -26.13
N GLN A 30 -19.00 5.21 -25.89
CA GLN A 30 -19.90 5.95 -25.01
C GLN A 30 -19.43 5.91 -23.55
N THR A 31 -19.05 4.74 -23.03
CA THR A 31 -18.58 4.59 -21.64
C THR A 31 -17.10 4.93 -21.48
N ALA A 32 -16.41 5.27 -22.56
CA ALA A 32 -15.04 5.75 -22.56
C ALA A 32 -14.89 7.28 -22.57
N ALA A 33 -15.97 8.04 -22.79
CA ALA A 33 -15.91 9.50 -22.87
C ALA A 33 -15.58 10.17 -21.52
N ASP A 34 -14.94 11.34 -21.56
CA ASP A 34 -14.48 12.08 -20.37
C ASP A 34 -15.59 12.43 -19.35
N LYS A 35 -16.84 12.51 -19.82
CA LYS A 35 -18.00 12.84 -18.97
C LYS A 35 -18.74 11.60 -18.48
N SER A 36 -18.32 10.42 -18.91
CA SER A 36 -19.00 9.17 -18.56
C SER A 36 -18.60 8.74 -17.15
N PRO A 37 -19.56 8.57 -16.24
CA PRO A 37 -19.30 8.04 -14.90
C PRO A 37 -18.60 6.69 -14.95
N SER A 38 -17.67 6.43 -14.03
CA SER A 38 -16.96 5.15 -13.97
C SER A 38 -17.90 3.95 -13.80
N ILE A 39 -19.08 4.16 -13.20
CA ILE A 39 -20.09 3.12 -13.02
C ILE A 39 -20.68 2.62 -14.34
N ASP A 40 -20.77 3.47 -15.36
CA ASP A 40 -21.36 3.09 -16.65
C ASP A 40 -20.47 2.05 -17.36
N ALA A 41 -19.15 2.23 -17.33
CA ALA A 41 -18.21 1.27 -17.90
C ALA A 41 -18.21 -0.08 -17.17
N VAL A 42 -18.37 -0.06 -15.84
CA VAL A 42 -18.44 -1.28 -15.02
C VAL A 42 -19.78 -2.00 -15.21
N LYS A 43 -20.87 -1.25 -15.35
CA LYS A 43 -22.19 -1.78 -15.67
C LYS A 43 -22.26 -2.38 -17.08
N GLU A 44 -21.60 -1.76 -18.05
CA GLU A 44 -21.45 -2.32 -19.40
C GLU A 44 -20.74 -3.68 -19.35
N PHE A 45 -19.64 -3.78 -18.61
CA PHE A 45 -18.93 -5.03 -18.37
C PHE A 45 -19.84 -6.08 -17.71
N ALA A 46 -20.51 -5.73 -16.60
CA ALA A 46 -21.40 -6.64 -15.87
C ALA A 46 -22.56 -7.18 -16.72
N THR A 47 -23.03 -6.38 -17.68
CA THR A 47 -24.10 -6.77 -18.62
C THR A 47 -23.64 -7.85 -19.60
N HIS A 48 -22.39 -7.78 -20.05
CA HIS A 48 -21.81 -8.76 -20.99
C HIS A 48 -21.25 -10.01 -20.31
N HIS A 49 -21.02 -9.94 -19.00
CA HIS A 49 -20.42 -11.01 -18.19
C HIS A 49 -21.38 -11.47 -17.07
N PRO A 50 -22.49 -12.16 -17.41
CA PRO A 50 -23.47 -12.63 -16.42
C PRO A 50 -22.90 -13.67 -15.45
N GLU A 51 -21.75 -14.27 -15.75
CA GLU A 51 -21.03 -15.21 -14.90
C GLU A 51 -20.30 -14.56 -13.70
N VAL A 52 -20.22 -13.23 -13.63
CA VAL A 52 -19.46 -12.52 -12.59
C VAL A 52 -20.38 -12.06 -11.45
N ASP A 53 -20.32 -12.72 -10.30
CA ASP A 53 -21.17 -12.41 -9.14
C ASP A 53 -20.73 -11.16 -8.34
N TYR A 54 -19.41 -10.93 -8.27
CA TYR A 54 -18.81 -9.83 -7.51
C TYR A 54 -17.82 -9.07 -8.39
N ILE A 55 -17.88 -7.76 -8.34
CA ILE A 55 -17.01 -6.89 -9.14
C ILE A 55 -16.18 -6.03 -8.21
N ALA A 56 -14.86 -6.07 -8.41
CA ALA A 56 -13.91 -5.19 -7.76
C ALA A 56 -13.35 -4.22 -8.80
N GLN A 57 -13.87 -3.00 -8.85
CA GLN A 57 -13.26 -1.94 -9.64
C GLN A 57 -12.00 -1.45 -8.93
N VAL A 58 -10.86 -1.55 -9.59
CA VAL A 58 -9.58 -1.03 -9.12
C VAL A 58 -9.17 0.11 -10.05
N GLN A 59 -8.86 1.28 -9.49
CA GLN A 59 -8.45 2.44 -10.28
C GLN A 59 -6.93 2.45 -10.47
N CYS A 60 -6.49 2.64 -11.72
CA CYS A 60 -5.07 2.68 -12.07
C CYS A 60 -4.35 3.96 -11.61
N THR A 61 -5.10 5.00 -11.24
CA THR A 61 -4.57 6.24 -10.64
C THR A 61 -4.07 6.04 -9.20
N SER A 62 -4.36 4.89 -8.59
CA SER A 62 -3.86 4.45 -7.28
C SER A 62 -2.82 3.32 -7.38
N PRO A 63 -1.59 3.58 -7.87
CA PRO A 63 -0.63 2.54 -8.22
C PRO A 63 0.03 1.82 -7.03
N CYS A 64 -0.16 2.31 -5.80
CA CYS A 64 0.44 1.73 -4.59
C CYS A 64 -0.39 0.58 -3.98
N LEU A 65 -1.37 0.04 -4.72
CA LEU A 65 -2.19 -1.08 -4.25
C LEU A 65 -1.36 -2.36 -4.06
N HIS A 66 -1.72 -3.15 -3.06
CA HIS A 66 -1.05 -4.40 -2.71
C HIS A 66 -2.07 -5.55 -2.68
N PRO A 67 -1.64 -6.80 -2.88
CA PRO A 67 -2.53 -7.95 -2.80
C PRO A 67 -3.30 -8.06 -1.48
N PHE A 68 -2.71 -7.62 -0.36
CA PHE A 68 -3.39 -7.67 0.94
C PHE A 68 -4.47 -6.59 1.09
N HIS A 69 -4.37 -5.45 0.38
CA HIS A 69 -5.41 -4.42 0.35
C HIS A 69 -6.69 -4.94 -0.34
N VAL A 70 -6.53 -5.89 -1.26
CA VAL A 70 -7.62 -6.51 -2.02
C VAL A 70 -8.19 -7.73 -1.28
N ALA A 71 -7.33 -8.49 -0.60
CA ALA A 71 -7.75 -9.69 0.14
C ALA A 71 -8.73 -9.39 1.29
N GLY A 72 -8.58 -8.25 1.96
CA GLY A 72 -9.46 -7.82 3.04
C GLY A 72 -10.92 -7.64 2.60
N PRO A 73 -11.21 -6.76 1.62
CA PRO A 73 -12.53 -6.58 1.04
C PRO A 73 -13.13 -7.89 0.49
N CYS A 74 -12.32 -8.73 -0.19
CA CYS A 74 -12.79 -10.05 -0.63
C CYS A 74 -13.34 -10.89 0.53
N ARG A 75 -12.65 -10.91 1.67
CA ARG A 75 -13.10 -11.63 2.87
C ARG A 75 -14.38 -11.03 3.43
N MET A 76 -14.45 -9.71 3.54
CA MET A 76 -15.63 -9.00 4.03
C MET A 76 -16.88 -9.35 3.20
N MET A 77 -16.76 -9.34 1.87
CA MET A 77 -17.89 -9.71 1.01
C MET A 77 -18.26 -11.19 1.13
N ARG A 78 -17.28 -12.10 1.05
CA ARG A 78 -17.54 -13.55 0.98
C ARG A 78 -17.93 -14.19 2.31
N GLU A 79 -17.33 -13.74 3.42
CA GLU A 79 -17.46 -14.38 4.73
C GLU A 79 -18.37 -13.57 5.66
N GLU A 80 -18.36 -12.24 5.55
CA GLU A 80 -19.10 -11.34 6.45
C GLU A 80 -20.39 -10.79 5.80
N GLY A 81 -20.64 -11.12 4.53
CA GLY A 81 -21.88 -10.83 3.80
C GLY A 81 -22.09 -9.35 3.48
N PHE A 82 -21.02 -8.59 3.24
CA PHE A 82 -21.13 -7.21 2.76
C PHE A 82 -21.49 -7.17 1.27
N ASP A 83 -22.39 -6.25 0.90
CA ASP A 83 -22.82 -6.05 -0.48
C ASP A 83 -21.90 -5.07 -1.23
N SER A 84 -21.26 -4.16 -0.49
CA SER A 84 -20.24 -3.26 -1.04
C SER A 84 -19.14 -2.92 -0.03
N VAL A 85 -17.90 -2.79 -0.52
CA VAL A 85 -16.73 -2.38 0.28
C VAL A 85 -15.83 -1.48 -0.55
N PHE A 86 -15.49 -0.30 -0.03
CA PHE A 86 -14.64 0.67 -0.74
C PHE A 86 -13.43 1.11 0.09
N ALA A 87 -12.40 1.58 -0.59
CA ALA A 87 -11.15 1.99 0.02
C ALA A 87 -11.25 3.40 0.61
N VAL A 88 -10.79 3.55 1.86
CA VAL A 88 -10.73 4.85 2.55
C VAL A 88 -9.36 5.08 3.16
N THR A 89 -9.04 6.33 3.44
CA THR A 89 -7.83 6.75 4.16
C THR A 89 -8.20 7.77 5.23
N ARG A 90 -7.62 7.59 6.42
CA ARG A 90 -7.85 8.47 7.55
C ARG A 90 -7.06 9.77 7.43
N ARG A 91 -7.73 10.90 7.62
CA ARG A 91 -7.15 12.25 7.58
C ARG A 91 -7.52 13.02 8.84
N HIS A 92 -6.63 13.92 9.23
CA HIS A 92 -6.79 14.82 10.39
C HIS A 92 -6.93 16.27 9.95
N GLY A 93 -7.60 16.49 8.81
CA GLY A 93 -7.86 17.81 8.25
C GLY A 93 -9.04 18.49 8.96
N PHE A 94 -8.90 19.78 9.23
CA PHE A 94 -10.00 20.59 9.75
C PHE A 94 -10.81 21.18 8.60
N ARG A 95 -12.10 20.86 8.57
CA ARG A 95 -13.03 21.30 7.53
C ARG A 95 -13.73 22.59 7.96
N TRP A 96 -13.87 23.51 7.02
CA TRP A 96 -14.55 24.79 7.18
C TRP A 96 -15.57 24.95 6.07
N GLN A 97 -16.68 25.63 6.36
CA GLN A 97 -17.72 25.92 5.39
C GLN A 97 -17.18 26.83 4.28
N GLU A 98 -17.37 26.45 3.02
CA GLU A 98 -17.03 27.27 1.87
C GLU A 98 -17.96 28.50 1.77
N VAL A 99 -17.42 29.63 1.32
CA VAL A 99 -18.16 30.89 1.18
C VAL A 99 -17.81 31.54 -0.16
N HIS A 100 -18.82 31.86 -0.96
CA HIS A 100 -18.66 32.57 -2.23
C HIS A 100 -19.04 34.06 -2.07
N GLY A 101 -18.26 34.96 -2.66
CA GLY A 101 -18.59 36.39 -2.72
C GLY A 101 -18.24 37.22 -1.47
N GLY A 102 -17.42 36.68 -0.56
CA GLY A 102 -17.07 37.34 0.70
C GLY A 102 -18.13 37.11 1.78
N GLY A 103 -17.70 36.65 2.96
CA GLY A 103 -18.62 36.34 4.06
C GLY A 103 -17.94 35.61 5.21
N LYS A 104 -18.74 35.17 6.18
CA LYS A 104 -18.25 34.44 7.36
C LYS A 104 -18.27 32.93 7.10
N THR A 105 -17.20 32.23 7.47
CA THR A 105 -17.12 30.76 7.47
C THR A 105 -17.41 30.20 8.87
N ALA A 106 -17.76 28.92 8.94
CA ALA A 106 -17.99 28.19 10.17
C ALA A 106 -17.18 26.87 10.18
N PRO A 107 -16.68 26.43 11.36
CA PRO A 107 -16.00 25.15 11.48
C PRO A 107 -16.99 23.98 11.33
N LEU A 108 -16.61 22.92 10.60
CA LEU A 108 -17.47 21.75 10.37
C LEU A 108 -17.12 20.55 11.28
N ASN A 109 -15.85 20.41 11.67
CA ASN A 109 -15.38 19.26 12.46
C ASN A 109 -14.42 19.65 13.60
N LEU A 110 -14.46 20.90 14.05
CA LEU A 110 -13.66 21.39 15.18
C LEU A 110 -14.38 22.45 16.01
N ASP A 111 -13.96 22.59 17.26
CA ASP A 111 -14.20 23.80 18.07
C ASP A 111 -12.95 24.69 18.02
N PRO A 112 -13.00 25.91 17.45
CA PRO A 112 -11.88 26.84 17.42
C PRO A 112 -11.37 27.24 18.81
N LYS A 113 -12.21 27.18 19.85
CA LYS A 113 -11.81 27.47 21.23
C LYS A 113 -11.05 26.29 21.87
N ASN A 114 -11.27 25.08 21.37
CA ASN A 114 -10.69 23.83 21.90
C ASN A 114 -10.16 22.97 20.76
N ARG A 115 -9.16 23.49 20.03
CA ARG A 115 -8.64 22.82 18.83
C ARG A 115 -7.88 21.53 19.22
N PRO A 116 -8.34 20.33 18.80
CA PRO A 116 -7.68 19.09 19.17
C PRO A 116 -6.34 18.93 18.44
N ARG A 117 -5.36 18.27 19.06
CA ARG A 117 -4.15 17.79 18.37
C ARG A 117 -4.47 16.51 17.61
N ARG A 118 -3.57 16.09 16.71
CA ARG A 118 -3.76 14.89 15.88
C ARG A 118 -4.03 13.62 16.69
N GLN A 119 -3.42 13.50 17.87
CA GLN A 119 -3.59 12.36 18.78
C GLN A 119 -4.83 12.47 19.69
N ASP A 120 -5.51 13.62 19.70
CA ASP A 120 -6.66 13.85 20.59
C ASP A 120 -7.99 13.45 19.94
N TRP A 121 -7.97 13.01 18.67
CA TRP A 121 -9.16 12.54 17.95
C TRP A 121 -8.81 11.56 16.83
N ASP A 122 -9.78 10.74 16.44
CA ASP A 122 -9.57 9.66 15.46
C ASP A 122 -9.40 10.17 14.02
N GLY A 123 -9.71 11.43 13.73
CA GLY A 123 -9.77 11.93 12.35
C GLY A 123 -11.03 11.48 11.62
N GLU A 124 -11.07 11.72 10.31
CA GLU A 124 -12.18 11.36 9.42
C GLU A 124 -11.69 10.43 8.32
N LEU A 125 -12.58 9.53 7.87
CA LEU A 125 -12.32 8.65 6.74
C LEU A 125 -12.74 9.34 5.45
N ILE A 126 -11.85 9.33 4.46
CA ILE A 126 -12.08 9.89 3.13
C ILE A 126 -11.82 8.78 2.12
N GLU A 127 -12.69 8.63 1.13
CA GLU A 127 -12.45 7.74 -0.01
C GLU A 127 -11.13 8.10 -0.70
N ASN A 128 -10.39 7.09 -1.14
CA ASN A 128 -9.08 7.31 -1.75
C ASN A 128 -8.97 6.83 -3.20
N GLY A 129 -10.09 6.50 -3.84
CA GLY A 129 -10.14 6.06 -5.24
C GLY A 129 -9.59 4.66 -5.51
N SER A 130 -8.86 4.05 -4.56
CA SER A 130 -8.07 2.85 -4.89
C SER A 130 -8.91 1.67 -5.38
N PHE A 131 -10.06 1.40 -4.73
CA PHE A 131 -10.99 0.37 -5.20
C PHE A 131 -12.42 0.54 -4.69
N TYR A 132 -13.34 -0.09 -5.42
CA TYR A 132 -14.76 -0.22 -5.09
C TYR A 132 -15.20 -1.66 -5.39
N PHE A 133 -15.59 -2.39 -4.36
CA PHE A 133 -16.13 -3.73 -4.48
C PHE A 133 -17.64 -3.67 -4.31
N ALA A 134 -18.37 -4.36 -5.18
CA ALA A 134 -19.82 -4.44 -5.12
C ALA A 134 -20.32 -5.76 -5.70
N THR A 135 -21.48 -6.21 -5.22
CA THR A 135 -22.25 -7.28 -5.87
C THR A 135 -22.66 -6.86 -7.27
N ARG A 136 -22.81 -7.84 -8.17
CA ARG A 136 -23.27 -7.61 -9.54
C ARG A 136 -24.61 -6.87 -9.60
N GLU A 137 -25.53 -7.18 -8.68
CA GLU A 137 -26.85 -6.55 -8.58
C GLU A 137 -26.73 -5.03 -8.39
N LEU A 138 -25.94 -4.59 -7.40
CA LEU A 138 -25.69 -3.16 -7.15
C LEU A 138 -25.07 -2.46 -8.37
N ILE A 139 -24.12 -3.09 -9.05
CA ILE A 139 -23.50 -2.53 -10.26
C ILE A 139 -24.54 -2.37 -11.37
N LEU A 140 -25.42 -3.35 -11.57
CA LEU A 140 -26.50 -3.24 -12.54
C LEU A 140 -27.49 -2.12 -12.18
N ASP A 141 -27.71 -1.87 -10.90
CA ASP A 141 -28.51 -0.74 -10.40
C ASP A 141 -27.79 0.61 -10.54
N GLY A 142 -26.51 0.60 -10.95
CA GLY A 142 -25.72 1.81 -11.14
C GLY A 142 -25.11 2.35 -9.85
N LEU A 143 -24.78 1.48 -8.90
CA LEU A 143 -24.23 1.85 -7.60
C LEU A 143 -22.93 1.09 -7.30
N PHE A 144 -21.89 1.81 -6.86
CA PHE A 144 -20.70 1.20 -6.23
C PHE A 144 -20.90 0.90 -4.74
N GLN A 145 -21.76 1.67 -4.07
CA GLN A 145 -21.96 1.62 -2.64
C GLN A 145 -23.47 1.47 -2.37
N GLY A 146 -23.84 0.39 -1.69
CA GLY A 146 -25.22 0.06 -1.39
C GLY A 146 -25.34 -1.20 -0.53
N GLY A 147 -26.56 -1.51 -0.11
CA GLY A 147 -26.85 -2.68 0.73
C GLY A 147 -26.16 -2.61 2.10
N LYS A 148 -25.56 -3.71 2.52
CA LYS A 148 -24.64 -3.78 3.67
C LYS A 148 -23.28 -3.21 3.25
N ILE A 149 -23.08 -1.94 3.55
CA ILE A 149 -21.90 -1.16 3.18
C ILE A 149 -20.79 -1.32 4.21
N GLY A 150 -19.58 -1.59 3.74
CA GLY A 150 -18.34 -1.60 4.51
C GLY A 150 -17.28 -0.67 3.90
N TYR A 151 -16.23 -0.40 4.66
CA TYR A 151 -15.04 0.28 4.15
C TYR A 151 -13.79 -0.50 4.53
N PHE A 152 -12.70 -0.30 3.78
CA PHE A 152 -11.40 -0.84 4.10
C PHE A 152 -10.39 0.31 4.23
N GLU A 153 -9.89 0.53 5.45
CA GLU A 153 -8.93 1.60 5.72
C GLU A 153 -7.52 1.22 5.23
N MET A 154 -7.04 1.97 4.24
CA MET A 154 -5.67 1.89 3.74
C MET A 154 -4.77 2.89 4.45
N GLN A 155 -3.50 2.52 4.63
CA GLN A 155 -2.51 3.45 5.17
C GLN A 155 -2.21 4.57 4.17
N ALA A 156 -1.89 5.76 4.70
CA ALA A 156 -1.76 6.97 3.91
C ALA A 156 -0.64 6.91 2.85
N GLU A 157 0.40 6.10 3.06
CA GLU A 157 1.47 5.87 2.09
C GLU A 157 1.00 5.19 0.80
N TYR A 158 -0.10 4.42 0.85
CA TYR A 158 -0.66 3.74 -0.32
C TYR A 158 -1.76 4.54 -1.03
N SER A 159 -2.23 5.63 -0.40
CA SER A 159 -3.31 6.50 -0.87
C SER A 159 -2.80 7.60 -1.79
N VAL A 160 -2.12 7.23 -2.87
CA VAL A 160 -1.74 8.15 -3.94
C VAL A 160 -2.87 8.18 -4.95
N ASP A 161 -3.26 9.37 -5.38
CA ASP A 161 -4.08 9.55 -6.57
C ASP A 161 -3.27 10.35 -7.58
N ILE A 162 -3.31 9.93 -8.85
CA ILE A 162 -2.65 10.61 -9.96
C ILE A 162 -3.75 11.29 -10.77
N ASP A 163 -3.98 12.58 -10.49
CA ASP A 163 -5.00 13.38 -11.19
C ASP A 163 -4.38 14.32 -12.22
N THR A 164 -3.17 14.80 -11.95
CA THR A 164 -2.49 15.83 -12.75
C THR A 164 -1.03 15.48 -13.00
N ASP A 165 -0.43 16.13 -14.00
CA ASP A 165 1.01 15.97 -14.29
C ASP A 165 1.91 16.37 -13.10
N ILE A 166 1.41 17.21 -12.19
CA ILE A 166 2.13 17.62 -10.98
C ILE A 166 2.29 16.44 -10.02
N ASP A 167 1.34 15.51 -10.02
CA ASP A 167 1.36 14.33 -9.16
C ASP A 167 2.39 13.31 -9.65
N TRP A 168 2.75 13.33 -10.93
CA TRP A 168 3.55 12.28 -11.57
C TRP A 168 4.92 12.04 -10.89
N PRO A 169 5.78 13.05 -10.66
CA PRO A 169 7.08 12.80 -10.02
C PRO A 169 6.93 12.29 -8.57
N ILE A 170 5.91 12.76 -7.86
CA ILE A 170 5.62 12.34 -6.49
C ILE A 170 5.10 10.90 -6.47
N ALA A 171 4.21 10.58 -7.40
CA ALA A 171 3.64 9.26 -7.56
C ALA A 171 4.72 8.24 -7.94
N GLU A 172 5.62 8.57 -8.87
CA GLU A 172 6.76 7.72 -9.22
C GLU A 172 7.62 7.39 -7.99
N GLN A 173 8.05 8.41 -7.24
CA GLN A 173 8.84 8.19 -6.02
C GLN A 173 8.08 7.39 -4.96
N ARG A 174 6.76 7.59 -4.86
CA ARG A 174 5.95 6.87 -3.88
C ARG A 174 5.71 5.42 -4.28
N VAL A 175 5.51 5.12 -5.56
CA VAL A 175 5.48 3.76 -6.09
C VAL A 175 6.81 3.07 -5.86
N LEU A 176 7.95 3.73 -6.15
CA LEU A 176 9.28 3.17 -5.87
C LEU A 176 9.48 2.78 -4.41
N LYS A 177 8.90 3.57 -3.49
CA LYS A 177 9.06 3.38 -2.05
C LYS A 177 8.03 2.42 -1.42
N PHE A 178 6.79 2.45 -1.88
CA PHE A 178 5.65 1.80 -1.24
C PHE A 178 4.78 0.99 -2.21
N GLY A 179 5.18 0.84 -3.47
CA GLY A 179 4.45 0.10 -4.49
C GLY A 179 4.72 -1.41 -4.43
N TYR A 180 3.84 -2.18 -5.06
CA TYR A 180 3.98 -3.63 -5.16
C TYR A 180 4.70 -4.03 -6.45
N PHE A 181 5.85 -4.70 -6.33
CA PHE A 181 6.70 -5.06 -7.48
C PHE A 181 6.55 -6.53 -7.95
N GLY A 182 5.50 -7.22 -7.48
CA GLY A 182 5.31 -8.64 -7.76
C GLY A 182 6.09 -9.56 -6.81
N LYS A 183 5.84 -10.87 -6.91
CA LYS A 183 6.56 -11.90 -6.14
C LYS A 183 7.77 -12.47 -6.89
N THR A 184 7.81 -12.33 -8.22
CA THR A 184 8.88 -12.74 -9.16
C THR A 184 8.44 -12.32 -10.56
N ARG A 185 9.29 -11.66 -11.35
CA ARG A 185 9.09 -11.53 -12.81
C ARG A 185 9.61 -12.81 -13.50
N PRO A 186 9.02 -13.24 -14.63
CA PRO A 186 9.61 -14.29 -15.46
C PRO A 186 10.80 -13.71 -16.26
N GLN A 187 11.90 -13.43 -15.57
CA GLN A 187 13.29 -13.32 -16.08
C GLN A 187 14.15 -12.60 -15.04
N GLY A 188 14.82 -13.40 -14.20
CA GLY A 188 16.23 -13.22 -13.80
C GLY A 188 16.67 -12.05 -12.94
N GLU A 189 15.97 -10.90 -12.93
CA GLU A 189 16.43 -9.71 -12.21
C GLU A 189 15.40 -9.28 -11.17
N GLU A 190 15.84 -9.36 -9.91
CA GLU A 190 15.02 -9.11 -8.73
C GLU A 190 15.40 -7.75 -8.13
N PHE A 191 14.65 -6.70 -8.46
CA PHE A 191 14.77 -5.43 -7.75
C PHE A 191 13.83 -5.48 -6.53
N ARG A 192 14.43 -5.64 -5.34
CA ARG A 192 13.72 -5.54 -4.06
C ARG A 192 14.17 -4.27 -3.34
N SER A 193 13.26 -3.32 -3.16
CA SER A 193 13.46 -2.23 -2.21
C SER A 193 13.11 -2.71 -0.80
N PHE A 194 13.97 -2.40 0.17
CA PHE A 194 13.74 -2.74 1.58
C PHE A 194 13.86 -1.48 2.45
N ASN A 195 13.04 -1.42 3.49
CA ASN A 195 13.15 -0.37 4.49
C ASN A 195 14.34 -0.70 5.42
N TYR A 196 15.41 0.09 5.40
CA TYR A 196 16.58 -0.17 6.25
C TYR A 196 16.29 0.02 7.74
N SER A 197 15.23 0.77 8.10
CA SER A 197 14.94 1.13 9.49
C SER A 197 14.51 -0.06 10.37
N ASP A 198 14.06 -1.17 9.78
CA ASP A 198 13.62 -2.36 10.51
C ASP A 198 14.63 -3.53 10.46
N THR A 199 15.73 -3.41 9.70
CA THR A 199 16.79 -4.42 9.50
C THR A 199 16.33 -5.74 8.84
N ILE A 200 15.05 -5.88 8.50
CA ILE A 200 14.46 -7.14 8.03
C ILE A 200 14.99 -7.47 6.62
N GLY A 201 15.10 -6.46 5.76
CA GLY A 201 15.62 -6.65 4.39
C GLY A 201 17.07 -7.13 4.36
N ILE A 202 17.93 -6.53 5.19
CA ILE A 202 19.35 -6.91 5.30
C ILE A 202 19.48 -8.36 5.77
N LYS A 203 18.70 -8.77 6.78
CA LYS A 203 18.69 -10.16 7.26
C LYS A 203 18.25 -11.15 6.18
N GLN A 204 17.23 -10.81 5.40
CA GLN A 204 16.73 -11.68 4.33
C GLN A 204 17.74 -11.85 3.19
N LEU A 205 18.47 -10.78 2.86
CA LEU A 205 19.55 -10.81 1.86
C LEU A 205 20.74 -11.66 2.34
N GLN A 206 21.19 -11.44 3.58
CA GLN A 206 22.28 -12.22 4.18
C GLN A 206 21.92 -13.71 4.32
N ALA A 207 20.68 -14.03 4.73
CA ALA A 207 20.21 -15.42 4.83
C ALA A 207 20.16 -16.16 3.48
N ARG A 208 20.18 -15.41 2.37
CA ARG A 208 20.24 -15.94 0.99
C ARG A 208 21.64 -15.90 0.39
N GLY A 209 22.66 -15.54 1.18
CA GLY A 209 24.06 -15.48 0.73
C GLY A 209 24.40 -14.26 -0.13
N VAL A 210 23.57 -13.21 -0.13
CA VAL A 210 23.84 -11.97 -0.86
C VAL A 210 24.77 -11.09 -0.04
N GLU A 211 25.92 -10.70 -0.61
CA GLU A 211 26.85 -9.76 0.00
C GLU A 211 26.27 -8.34 -0.06
N VAL A 212 25.91 -7.78 1.10
CA VAL A 212 25.37 -6.42 1.19
C VAL A 212 26.53 -5.42 1.24
N LYS A 213 26.64 -4.57 0.22
CA LYS A 213 27.64 -3.49 0.15
C LYS A 213 27.03 -2.14 0.49
N VAL A 214 27.83 -1.32 1.15
CA VAL A 214 27.47 0.02 1.61
C VAL A 214 28.25 1.04 0.81
N ILE A 215 27.58 2.07 0.29
CA ILE A 215 28.23 3.13 -0.50
C ILE A 215 27.88 4.48 0.14
N ALA A 216 28.90 5.27 0.41
CA ALA A 216 28.74 6.66 0.82
C ALA A 216 29.33 7.58 -0.25
N GLY A 217 28.60 8.63 -0.61
CA GLY A 217 29.03 9.60 -1.61
C GLY A 217 28.51 11.00 -1.29
N ASN A 218 29.09 12.00 -1.94
CA ASN A 218 28.91 13.40 -1.59
C ASN A 218 28.36 14.24 -2.75
N ASP A 219 28.71 13.86 -3.99
CA ASP A 219 28.51 14.70 -5.17
C ASP A 219 27.66 13.98 -6.23
N LEU A 220 27.14 14.75 -7.20
CA LEU A 220 26.24 14.27 -8.24
C LEU A 220 26.71 13.02 -9.01
N PRO A 221 28.02 12.81 -9.29
CA PRO A 221 28.49 11.57 -9.92
C PRO A 221 28.24 10.32 -9.07
N ASP A 222 28.15 10.46 -7.74
CA ASP A 222 27.91 9.35 -6.82
C ASP A 222 26.45 8.89 -6.83
N MET A 223 25.55 9.68 -7.44
CA MET A 223 24.11 9.46 -7.44
C MET A 223 23.73 8.07 -7.97
N GLY A 224 24.37 7.63 -9.06
CA GLY A 224 24.11 6.31 -9.64
C GLY A 224 24.48 5.17 -8.69
N CYS A 225 25.61 5.30 -7.99
CA CYS A 225 26.08 4.28 -7.06
C CYS A 225 25.24 4.28 -5.77
N ILE A 226 24.85 5.44 -5.25
CA ILE A 226 24.00 5.57 -4.06
C ILE A 226 22.61 4.98 -4.30
N LYS A 227 22.05 5.15 -5.50
CA LYS A 227 20.75 4.56 -5.89
C LYS A 227 20.79 3.03 -5.96
N LEU A 228 21.95 2.45 -6.30
CA LEU A 228 22.12 1.00 -6.47
C LEU A 228 22.64 0.31 -5.20
N ALA A 229 23.13 1.06 -4.23
CA ALA A 229 23.67 0.52 -2.99
C ALA A 229 22.58 -0.06 -2.10
N GLY A 230 22.90 -1.17 -1.39
CA GLY A 230 21.98 -1.71 -0.37
C GLY A 230 21.78 -0.75 0.80
N ILE A 231 22.79 0.08 1.10
CA ILE A 231 22.70 1.23 2.00
C ILE A 231 23.52 2.37 1.40
N GLY A 232 22.84 3.40 0.90
CA GLY A 232 23.40 4.65 0.44
C GLY A 232 23.47 5.70 1.56
N ALA A 233 24.62 6.32 1.78
CA ALA A 233 24.77 7.38 2.77
C ALA A 233 25.39 8.66 2.21
N ALA A 234 25.04 9.80 2.83
CA ALA A 234 25.54 11.11 2.45
C ALA A 234 26.01 11.90 3.68
N PRO A 235 27.12 12.65 3.59
CA PRO A 235 27.46 13.68 4.57
C PRO A 235 26.38 14.76 4.73
N GLY A 236 26.35 15.43 5.88
CA GLY A 236 25.35 16.47 6.16
C GLY A 236 25.42 17.70 5.23
N ASP A 237 26.61 17.94 4.68
CA ASP A 237 26.94 19.00 3.71
C ASP A 237 26.95 18.52 2.25
N ALA A 238 26.55 17.27 1.99
CA ALA A 238 26.48 16.75 0.63
C ALA A 238 25.49 17.54 -0.23
N HIS A 239 25.69 17.46 -1.55
CA HIS A 239 24.81 18.12 -2.53
C HIS A 239 23.34 17.77 -2.23
N HIS A 240 22.43 18.74 -2.39
CA HIS A 240 21.03 18.57 -2.00
C HIS A 240 20.41 17.30 -2.58
N ASP A 241 20.62 17.05 -3.87
CA ASP A 241 20.10 15.86 -4.55
C ASP A 241 20.63 14.55 -3.97
N ILE A 242 21.89 14.53 -3.52
CA ILE A 242 22.52 13.36 -2.88
C ILE A 242 21.91 13.09 -1.51
N ARG A 243 21.64 14.13 -0.72
CA ARG A 243 20.95 13.99 0.57
C ARG A 243 19.50 13.53 0.41
N THR A 244 18.85 13.92 -0.67
CA THR A 244 17.47 13.51 -0.97
C THR A 244 17.36 12.03 -1.32
N ILE A 245 18.37 11.46 -1.99
CA ILE A 245 18.35 10.05 -2.40
C ILE A 245 19.04 9.09 -1.41
N ALA A 246 19.91 9.61 -0.53
CA ALA A 246 20.63 8.78 0.43
C ALA A 246 19.67 8.19 1.46
N ASN A 247 19.87 6.92 1.81
CA ASN A 247 19.09 6.26 2.85
C ASN A 247 19.41 6.84 4.23
N PHE A 248 20.68 7.21 4.46
CA PHE A 248 21.13 7.83 5.70
C PHE A 248 21.92 9.11 5.41
N VAL A 249 21.46 10.24 5.97
CA VAL A 249 22.19 11.51 5.92
C VAL A 249 22.84 11.76 7.27
N CYS A 250 24.17 11.86 7.28
CA CYS A 250 24.95 12.11 8.49
C CYS A 250 24.64 13.52 9.01
N ARG A 251 24.67 13.69 10.33
CA ARG A 251 24.61 15.02 10.96
C ARG A 251 25.94 15.75 10.77
N GLN A 252 27.05 15.03 10.76
CA GLN A 252 28.37 15.59 10.52
C GLN A 252 28.63 15.83 9.02
N PRO A 253 29.37 16.90 8.67
CA PRO A 253 29.82 17.14 7.31
C PRO A 253 31.00 16.24 6.93
N GLY A 254 31.30 16.19 5.64
CA GLY A 254 32.42 15.47 5.05
C GLY A 254 33.75 15.86 5.73
N GLY A 255 34.60 14.86 5.98
CA GLY A 255 35.89 15.07 6.66
C GLY A 255 35.80 15.44 8.16
N ARG A 256 34.61 15.63 8.73
CA ARG A 256 34.42 15.96 10.17
C ARG A 256 33.73 14.87 10.97
N GLY A 257 33.91 13.61 10.56
CA GLY A 257 33.39 12.45 11.28
C GLY A 257 32.11 11.83 10.72
N ALA A 258 31.62 12.28 9.56
CA ALA A 258 30.46 11.68 8.88
C ALA A 258 30.61 10.16 8.65
N VAL A 259 31.78 9.72 8.20
CA VAL A 259 32.06 8.28 8.01
C VAL A 259 31.98 7.52 9.33
N ARG A 260 32.50 8.10 10.42
CA ARG A 260 32.47 7.46 11.74
C ARG A 260 31.04 7.37 12.28
N GLU A 261 30.28 8.46 12.19
CA GLU A 261 28.85 8.50 12.54
C GLU A 261 28.06 7.44 11.79
N PHE A 262 28.34 7.30 10.49
CA PHE A 262 27.66 6.31 9.67
C PHE A 262 28.10 4.87 10.00
N CYS A 263 29.39 4.61 10.22
CA CYS A 263 29.87 3.31 10.68
C CYS A 263 29.24 2.93 12.02
N ASP A 264 29.14 3.85 12.98
CA ASP A 264 28.49 3.62 14.27
C ASP A 264 27.00 3.29 14.08
N HIS A 265 26.31 3.97 13.17
CA HIS A 265 24.92 3.68 12.82
C HIS A 265 24.77 2.28 12.21
N VAL A 266 25.61 1.91 11.25
CA VAL A 266 25.59 0.58 10.62
C VAL A 266 25.87 -0.51 11.65
N LEU A 267 26.85 -0.32 12.55
CA LEU A 267 27.15 -1.27 13.62
C LEU A 267 25.94 -1.46 14.56
N LEU A 268 25.30 -0.38 14.99
CA LEU A 268 24.08 -0.45 15.82
C LEU A 268 22.93 -1.19 15.12
N VAL A 269 22.78 -0.97 13.81
CA VAL A 269 21.79 -1.64 12.96
C VAL A 269 22.11 -3.14 12.85
N MET A 270 23.37 -3.51 12.65
CA MET A 270 23.82 -4.91 12.56
C MET A 270 23.76 -5.63 13.91
N GLU A 271 24.07 -4.98 15.03
CA GLU A 271 23.90 -5.54 16.38
C GLU A 271 22.43 -5.83 16.68
N LYS A 272 21.52 -4.88 16.38
CA LYS A 272 20.07 -5.11 16.48
C LYS A 272 19.62 -6.25 15.57
N ALA A 273 20.26 -6.42 14.41
CA ALA A 273 19.97 -7.52 13.53
C ALA A 273 20.38 -8.88 14.12
N ASN A 274 21.47 -8.94 14.90
CA ASN A 274 21.97 -10.18 15.50
C ASN A 274 21.36 -10.55 16.85
N LEU A 275 20.50 -9.70 17.43
CA LEU A 275 19.77 -10.04 18.66
C LEU A 275 18.65 -11.07 18.38
N PRO A 276 18.54 -12.16 19.16
CA PRO A 276 17.44 -13.11 19.05
C PRO A 276 16.12 -12.41 19.37
N SER A 277 15.12 -12.59 18.49
CA SER A 277 13.79 -12.01 18.65
C SER A 277 13.10 -12.57 19.89
N ASN A 278 13.07 -11.79 20.97
CA ASN A 278 12.27 -12.09 22.17
C ASN A 278 10.77 -11.86 21.88
N ARG A 279 10.18 -12.73 21.05
CA ARG A 279 8.73 -12.90 20.89
C ARG A 279 8.37 -14.39 20.94
N GLN A 280 8.67 -15.02 22.08
CA GLN A 280 7.96 -16.21 22.54
C GLN A 280 7.59 -16.02 24.01
N LYS A 281 6.31 -15.73 24.28
CA LYS A 281 5.57 -15.79 25.56
C LYS A 281 4.18 -15.18 25.24
N LYS A 282 3.02 -15.84 25.33
CA LYS A 282 2.60 -17.12 25.91
C LYS A 282 1.42 -17.64 25.05
N GLN A 283 1.45 -18.90 24.60
CA GLN A 283 0.21 -19.63 24.28
C GLN A 283 -0.40 -20.11 25.61
N PRO A 284 -1.73 -20.03 25.82
CA PRO A 284 -2.34 -20.65 26.97
C PRO A 284 -2.25 -22.18 26.85
N ALA A 285 -1.88 -22.82 27.96
CA ALA A 285 -1.65 -24.25 28.06
C ALA A 285 -2.89 -25.08 27.66
N ASN A 286 -2.67 -26.07 26.80
CA ASN A 286 -3.61 -27.17 26.59
C ASN A 286 -3.90 -27.84 27.94
N ARG A 287 -5.16 -27.80 28.38
CA ARG A 287 -5.65 -28.71 29.43
C ARG A 287 -5.75 -30.11 28.83
N GLU A 288 -4.80 -30.96 29.21
CA GLU A 288 -4.90 -32.41 29.01
C GLU A 288 -6.12 -32.95 29.76
N VAL A 289 -7.06 -33.52 29.02
CA VAL A 289 -8.12 -34.36 29.56
C VAL A 289 -7.51 -35.73 29.87
N LYS A 290 -7.23 -35.99 31.16
CA LYS A 290 -6.85 -37.32 31.64
C LYS A 290 -7.99 -38.31 31.40
N LYS A 291 -7.80 -39.25 30.48
CA LYS A 291 -8.57 -40.50 30.43
C LYS A 291 -8.03 -41.43 31.52
N THR A 292 -8.79 -41.59 32.60
CA THR A 292 -8.60 -42.65 33.60
C THR A 292 -9.28 -43.93 33.11
N SER A 293 -8.51 -44.96 32.80
CA SER A 293 -9.02 -46.32 32.68
C SER A 293 -7.97 -47.34 33.12
N GLN A 294 -8.04 -47.76 34.38
CA GLN A 294 -7.54 -49.05 34.84
C GLN A 294 -8.07 -49.29 36.23
N PHE A 295 -9.15 -50.07 36.34
CA PHE A 295 -9.44 -50.94 37.47
C PHE A 295 -10.50 -51.96 37.00
N ALA A 296 -10.04 -53.16 36.62
CA ALA A 296 -10.81 -54.39 36.79
C ALA A 296 -10.36 -54.99 38.14
N PRO A 297 -11.25 -55.68 38.89
CA PRO A 297 -11.35 -57.12 38.66
C PRO A 297 -12.71 -57.78 39.00
N LYS A 298 -12.87 -59.01 38.47
CA LYS A 298 -13.68 -60.15 38.99
C LYS A 298 -15.20 -59.97 38.98
N CYS A 299 -16.06 -60.98 38.87
CA CYS A 299 -16.10 -62.39 38.50
C CYS A 299 -17.58 -62.76 38.78
N ILE A 300 -18.13 -63.69 38.00
CA ILE A 300 -19.49 -64.26 38.06
C ILE A 300 -20.55 -63.40 37.38
#